data_AF-A0A960ST03-F1
#
_entry.id   AF-A0A960ST03-F1
#
_cell.length_a   1.000
_cell.length_b   1.000
_cell.length_c   1.000
_cell.angle_alpha   90.00
_cell.angle_beta   90.00
_cell.angle_gamma   90.00
#
_symmetry.space_group_name_H-M   'P 1'
#
loop_
_entity.id
_entity.type
_entity.pdbx_description
1 polymer ?
#
loop_
_entity_poly.entity_id
_entity_poly.type
_entity_poly.pdbx_seq_one_letter_code
_entity_poly.pdbx_strand_id
1 'polypeptide(L)'
;PYDNYAIEVVTYLQLNRGFYRMGVNSDDGFVVRVAPGQPGVRGMILGQYDGGRGAADSLFDVVIEENGYYPFRLLYWQGTGGASCEWFSVNPDTGDKTLINGTGTSIKAYKTASDRAVVTKLLPADGFQGAEPAAGVRLTIEDGTTQLKTGSVRLMIDDVAVTPSVTKSGTTTTISWAPPLQYEFLSDHTGRLVWTETTNPETEWTEDFTFRVRDVDGTKDPAVLLSLPADEMLADGVVLVWSIGKYATQLNPASLQIQVDGNNVTAQAAVTEDATRHYVTVDLSGTTFNAG
;
A
#
# COMPACT_ATOMS: atom_id res chain seq x y z
N PRO A 1 8.89 -47.02 -6.75
CA PRO A 1 9.38 -45.62 -6.67
C PRO A 1 8.28 -44.71 -7.20
N TYR A 2 7.92 -43.67 -6.46
CA TYR A 2 6.95 -42.69 -6.96
C TYR A 2 7.61 -41.86 -8.05
N ASP A 3 7.01 -41.80 -9.25
CA ASP A 3 7.49 -40.99 -10.39
C ASP A 3 7.12 -39.51 -10.25
N ASN A 4 6.36 -39.15 -9.22
CA ASN A 4 5.95 -37.78 -8.95
C ASN A 4 6.88 -37.09 -7.95
N TYR A 5 7.39 -35.91 -8.31
CA TYR A 5 8.24 -35.09 -7.45
C TYR A 5 8.18 -33.62 -7.87
N ALA A 6 8.75 -32.74 -7.04
CA ALA A 6 8.90 -31.33 -7.38
C ALA A 6 10.33 -30.87 -7.06
N ILE A 7 10.82 -29.91 -7.83
CA ILE A 7 12.12 -29.26 -7.62
C ILE A 7 11.87 -27.76 -7.49
N GLU A 8 12.51 -27.16 -6.49
CA GLU A 8 12.59 -25.72 -6.34
C GLU A 8 14.04 -25.27 -6.56
N VAL A 9 14.21 -24.30 -7.46
CA VAL A 9 15.46 -23.59 -7.68
C VAL A 9 15.25 -22.14 -7.26
N VAL A 10 16.01 -21.74 -6.23
CA VAL A 10 16.07 -20.37 -5.73
C VAL A 10 17.46 -19.82 -6.07
N THR A 11 17.52 -18.71 -6.81
CA THR A 11 18.81 -18.18 -7.26
C THR A 11 18.74 -16.69 -7.56
N TYR A 12 19.92 -16.07 -7.66
CA TYR A 12 20.09 -14.72 -8.16
C TYR A 12 20.79 -14.77 -9.52
N LEU A 13 20.11 -14.30 -10.57
CA LEU A 13 20.70 -14.18 -11.90
C LEU A 13 21.40 -12.84 -12.06
N GLN A 14 22.67 -12.87 -12.47
CA GLN A 14 23.40 -11.66 -12.84
C GLN A 14 22.99 -11.24 -14.26
N LEU A 15 22.26 -10.13 -14.36
CA LEU A 15 21.72 -9.62 -15.61
C LEU A 15 22.18 -8.18 -15.81
N ASN A 16 22.49 -7.82 -17.05
CA ASN A 16 22.72 -6.44 -17.42
C ASN A 16 21.41 -5.83 -17.92
N ARG A 17 21.31 -4.51 -17.96
CA ARG A 17 20.23 -3.79 -18.63
C ARG A 17 20.10 -4.30 -20.06
N GLY A 18 18.90 -4.70 -20.44
CA GLY A 18 18.64 -5.25 -21.77
C GLY A 18 17.39 -6.11 -21.84
N PHE A 19 17.12 -6.60 -23.05
CA PHE A 19 16.06 -7.55 -23.33
C PHE A 19 16.60 -8.98 -23.30
N TYR A 20 15.89 -9.87 -22.62
CA TYR A 20 16.22 -11.28 -22.52
C TYR A 20 15.03 -12.13 -22.94
N ARG A 21 15.26 -13.03 -23.90
CA ARG A 21 14.39 -14.19 -24.09
C ARG A 21 14.94 -15.36 -23.27
N MET A 22 14.08 -15.94 -22.45
CA MET A 22 14.39 -17.12 -21.64
C MET A 22 13.39 -18.22 -21.95
N GLY A 23 13.69 -19.43 -21.50
CA GLY A 23 12.77 -20.55 -21.63
C GLY A 23 13.05 -21.68 -20.67
N VAL A 24 12.00 -22.44 -20.36
CA VAL A 24 12.10 -23.69 -19.64
C VAL A 24 11.63 -24.82 -20.56
N ASN A 25 12.49 -25.81 -20.78
CA ASN A 25 12.07 -27.10 -21.30
C ASN A 25 11.63 -27.95 -20.11
N SER A 26 10.39 -28.46 -20.11
CA SER A 26 9.95 -29.34 -19.02
C SER A 26 9.01 -30.45 -19.46
N ASP A 27 9.05 -31.51 -18.68
CA ASP A 27 8.13 -32.64 -18.62
C ASP A 27 8.02 -32.99 -17.13
N ASP A 28 6.99 -32.59 -16.38
CA ASP A 28 5.73 -31.95 -16.76
C ASP A 28 5.77 -30.41 -16.65
N GLY A 29 5.32 -29.84 -15.52
CA GLY A 29 4.97 -28.43 -15.39
C GLY A 29 5.99 -27.59 -14.62
N PHE A 30 5.89 -26.27 -14.77
CA PHE A 30 6.78 -25.33 -14.09
C PHE A 30 6.18 -23.94 -13.91
N VAL A 31 6.77 -23.14 -13.03
CA VAL A 31 6.59 -21.69 -12.94
C VAL A 31 7.91 -21.00 -12.60
N VAL A 32 8.26 -19.97 -13.36
CA VAL A 32 9.37 -19.04 -13.08
C VAL A 32 8.80 -17.73 -12.55
N ARG A 33 9.36 -17.24 -11.43
CA ARG A 33 9.00 -15.98 -10.79
C ARG A 33 10.21 -15.09 -10.55
N VAL A 34 9.97 -13.79 -10.45
CA VAL A 34 10.91 -12.78 -9.96
C VAL A 34 10.22 -11.91 -8.89
N ALA A 35 10.94 -11.52 -7.83
CA ALA A 35 10.38 -10.69 -6.76
C ALA A 35 11.45 -9.74 -6.21
N PRO A 36 11.18 -8.44 -5.94
CA PRO A 36 12.18 -7.56 -5.36
C PRO A 36 12.79 -8.09 -4.05
N GLY A 37 14.11 -7.91 -3.88
CA GLY A 37 14.86 -8.28 -2.67
C GLY A 37 15.11 -9.78 -2.48
N GLN A 38 14.08 -10.61 -2.54
CA GLN A 38 14.19 -12.05 -2.25
C GLN A 38 13.36 -12.92 -3.20
N PRO A 39 13.82 -14.14 -3.54
CA PRO A 39 13.03 -15.08 -4.34
C PRO A 39 11.75 -15.50 -3.61
N GLY A 40 10.60 -14.93 -4.00
CA GLY A 40 9.32 -15.10 -3.29
C GLY A 40 8.27 -15.91 -4.05
N VAL A 41 7.44 -16.67 -3.32
CA VAL A 41 6.26 -17.38 -3.87
C VAL A 41 5.19 -16.43 -4.44
N ARG A 42 5.20 -15.16 -4.01
CA ARG A 42 4.33 -14.08 -4.49
C ARG A 42 4.97 -13.20 -5.57
N GLY A 43 6.15 -13.58 -6.06
CA GLY A 43 6.80 -12.88 -7.17
C GLY A 43 5.96 -12.90 -8.44
N MET A 44 6.20 -11.91 -9.30
CA MET A 44 5.63 -11.83 -10.65
C MET A 44 5.96 -13.11 -11.42
N ILE A 45 4.96 -13.70 -12.10
CA ILE A 45 5.16 -14.87 -12.96
C ILE A 45 5.73 -14.39 -14.30
N LEU A 46 6.86 -14.94 -14.71
CA LEU A 46 7.49 -14.63 -16.00
C LEU A 46 7.19 -15.69 -17.05
N GLY A 47 7.21 -16.97 -16.66
CA GLY A 47 6.89 -18.09 -17.53
C GLY A 47 6.26 -19.23 -16.74
N GLN A 48 5.30 -19.94 -17.33
CA GLN A 48 4.57 -21.01 -16.68
C GLN A 48 4.03 -22.02 -17.68
N TYR A 49 3.99 -23.29 -17.27
CA TYR A 49 3.09 -24.28 -17.84
C TYR A 49 2.44 -25.06 -16.70
N ASP A 50 1.11 -24.99 -16.62
CA ASP A 50 0.31 -25.60 -15.55
C ASP A 50 -0.46 -26.83 -16.05
N GLY A 51 0.23 -27.96 -16.11
CA GLY A 51 -0.36 -29.21 -16.56
C GLY A 51 0.67 -30.30 -16.77
N GLY A 52 0.22 -31.44 -17.29
CA GLY A 52 1.08 -32.51 -17.78
C GLY A 52 1.49 -32.28 -19.23
N ARG A 53 2.73 -32.62 -19.60
CA ARG A 53 3.23 -32.62 -20.97
C ARG A 53 4.49 -33.44 -21.10
N GLY A 54 4.74 -33.96 -22.30
CA GLY A 54 6.09 -34.39 -22.67
C GLY A 54 7.06 -33.20 -22.80
N ALA A 55 8.36 -33.50 -22.79
CA ALA A 55 9.43 -32.50 -22.88
C ALA A 55 9.22 -31.48 -24.00
N ALA A 56 8.96 -30.22 -23.62
CA ALA A 56 8.72 -29.12 -24.55
C ALA A 56 9.15 -27.78 -23.94
N ASP A 57 9.52 -26.84 -24.81
CA ASP A 57 9.92 -25.49 -24.39
C ASP A 57 8.71 -24.60 -24.10
N SER A 58 8.87 -23.71 -23.14
CA SER A 58 8.02 -22.54 -22.95
C SER A 58 8.91 -21.32 -22.83
N LEU A 59 8.82 -20.43 -23.82
CA LEU A 59 9.62 -19.21 -23.91
C LEU A 59 8.87 -18.04 -23.27
N PHE A 60 9.63 -17.14 -22.67
CA PHE A 60 9.13 -15.90 -22.09
C PHE A 60 10.19 -14.81 -22.20
N ASP A 61 9.73 -13.56 -22.21
CA ASP A 61 10.57 -12.39 -22.42
C ASP A 61 10.62 -11.53 -21.15
N VAL A 62 11.79 -10.99 -20.84
CA VAL A 62 12.06 -10.15 -19.67
C VAL A 62 12.86 -8.93 -20.10
N VAL A 63 12.45 -7.74 -19.63
CA VAL A 63 13.23 -6.52 -19.77
C VAL A 63 13.88 -6.21 -18.43
N ILE A 64 15.18 -6.02 -18.47
CA ILE A 64 16.00 -5.63 -17.33
C ILE A 64 16.37 -4.16 -17.50
N GLU A 65 15.96 -3.33 -16.56
CA GLU A 65 16.14 -1.88 -16.66
C GLU A 65 17.49 -1.42 -16.13
N GLU A 66 18.10 -2.19 -15.23
CA GLU A 66 19.38 -1.89 -14.60
C GLU A 66 20.30 -3.12 -14.52
N ASN A 67 21.61 -2.91 -14.51
CA ASN A 67 22.53 -4.01 -14.26
C ASN A 67 22.38 -4.47 -12.80
N GLY A 68 22.28 -5.77 -12.54
CA GLY A 68 22.13 -6.25 -11.17
C GLY A 68 21.99 -7.76 -11.02
N TYR A 69 21.74 -8.14 -9.77
CA TYR A 69 21.41 -9.51 -9.39
C TYR A 69 19.92 -9.59 -9.11
N TYR A 70 19.22 -10.38 -9.92
CA TYR A 70 17.78 -10.50 -9.85
C TYR A 70 17.39 -11.82 -9.17
N PRO A 71 16.61 -11.79 -8.08
CA PRO A 71 16.12 -12.98 -7.41
C PRO A 71 15.04 -13.70 -8.23
N PHE A 72 15.39 -14.86 -8.76
CA PHE A 72 14.49 -15.74 -9.49
C PHE A 72 14.16 -17.00 -8.68
N ARG A 73 12.93 -17.49 -8.90
CA ARG A 73 12.45 -18.76 -8.37
C ARG A 73 11.85 -19.59 -9.49
N LEU A 74 12.40 -20.76 -9.74
CA LEU A 74 11.81 -21.78 -10.62
C LEU A 74 11.26 -22.91 -9.76
N LEU A 75 9.96 -23.18 -9.86
CA LEU A 75 9.32 -24.37 -9.31
C LEU A 75 8.96 -25.28 -10.48
N TYR A 76 9.40 -26.52 -10.46
CA TYR A 76 9.10 -27.56 -11.44
C TYR A 76 8.44 -28.75 -10.75
N TRP A 77 7.54 -29.45 -11.44
CA TRP A 77 6.93 -30.67 -10.94
C TRP A 77 6.77 -31.72 -12.03
N GLN A 78 6.92 -32.96 -11.60
CA GLN A 78 6.68 -34.15 -12.38
C GLN A 78 5.47 -34.90 -11.84
N GLY A 79 4.57 -35.30 -12.73
CA GLY A 79 3.43 -36.17 -12.47
C GLY A 79 3.78 -37.64 -12.68
N THR A 80 4.00 -38.08 -13.92
CA THR A 80 4.29 -39.48 -14.23
C THR A 80 5.02 -39.64 -15.56
N GLY A 81 5.80 -40.72 -15.73
CA GLY A 81 6.49 -41.01 -16.99
C GLY A 81 7.86 -40.36 -17.08
N GLY A 82 8.20 -39.84 -18.27
CA GLY A 82 9.48 -39.17 -18.53
C GLY A 82 9.57 -37.86 -17.76
N ALA A 83 10.77 -37.44 -17.35
CA ALA A 83 10.93 -36.23 -16.56
C ALA A 83 12.13 -35.41 -17.05
N SER A 84 11.93 -34.11 -17.24
CA SER A 84 12.99 -33.20 -17.70
C SER A 84 12.75 -31.77 -17.23
N CYS A 85 13.83 -31.06 -16.94
CA CYS A 85 13.79 -29.64 -16.62
C CYS A 85 15.12 -28.99 -17.03
N GLU A 86 15.08 -28.10 -18.01
CA GLU A 86 16.21 -27.28 -18.44
C GLU A 86 15.79 -25.82 -18.47
N TRP A 87 16.55 -24.95 -17.83
CA TRP A 87 16.33 -23.50 -17.87
C TRP A 87 17.44 -22.83 -18.69
N PHE A 88 17.06 -22.06 -19.70
CA PHE A 88 17.99 -21.47 -20.66
C PHE A 88 17.63 -20.03 -21.04
N SER A 89 18.60 -19.29 -21.56
CA SER A 89 18.41 -18.07 -22.34
C SER A 89 18.46 -18.38 -23.83
N VAL A 90 17.82 -17.55 -24.65
CA VAL A 90 17.80 -17.64 -26.10
C VAL A 90 18.43 -16.38 -26.67
N ASN A 91 19.38 -16.54 -27.60
CA ASN A 91 19.85 -15.42 -28.41
C ASN A 91 18.70 -15.01 -29.35
N PRO A 92 18.16 -13.79 -29.25
CA PRO A 92 17.00 -13.38 -30.05
C PRO A 92 17.30 -13.28 -31.55
N ASP A 93 18.57 -13.10 -31.94
CA ASP A 93 18.98 -12.98 -33.34
C ASP A 93 19.20 -14.34 -34.01
N THR A 94 19.80 -15.29 -33.28
CA THR A 94 20.19 -16.61 -33.83
C THR A 94 19.26 -17.75 -33.43
N GLY A 95 18.50 -17.59 -32.34
CA GLY A 95 17.70 -18.67 -31.73
C GLY A 95 18.51 -19.65 -30.88
N ASP A 96 19.82 -19.44 -30.72
CA ASP A 96 20.68 -20.35 -29.96
C ASP A 96 20.31 -20.36 -28.48
N LYS A 97 20.24 -21.56 -27.90
CA LYS A 97 19.95 -21.76 -26.48
C LYS A 97 21.23 -21.90 -25.66
N THR A 98 21.29 -21.22 -24.52
CA THR A 98 22.37 -21.35 -23.55
C THR A 98 21.79 -21.62 -22.16
N LEU A 99 22.22 -22.70 -21.50
CA LEU A 99 21.74 -23.04 -20.16
C LEU A 99 22.07 -21.94 -19.14
N ILE A 100 21.12 -21.63 -18.27
CA ILE A 100 21.34 -20.76 -17.11
C ILE A 100 22.37 -21.42 -16.19
N ASN A 101 23.35 -20.65 -15.75
CA ASN A 101 24.52 -21.13 -15.00
C ASN A 101 25.35 -22.22 -15.70
N GLY A 102 25.27 -22.31 -17.03
CA GLY A 102 26.07 -23.22 -17.84
C GLY A 102 27.53 -22.77 -18.00
N THR A 103 28.23 -23.36 -18.97
CA THR A 103 29.61 -22.98 -19.32
C THR A 103 29.65 -21.76 -20.26
N GLY A 104 30.85 -21.24 -20.52
CA GLY A 104 31.05 -20.12 -21.45
C GLY A 104 30.36 -18.83 -21.00
N THR A 105 29.68 -18.17 -21.95
CA THR A 105 29.02 -16.86 -21.79
C THR A 105 27.60 -16.95 -21.22
N SER A 106 27.25 -18.06 -20.56
CA SER A 106 25.95 -18.21 -19.89
C SER A 106 25.69 -17.11 -18.86
N ILE A 107 24.40 -16.81 -18.66
CA ILE A 107 23.93 -16.02 -17.52
C ILE A 107 24.35 -16.73 -16.23
N LYS A 108 25.04 -16.02 -15.35
CA LYS A 108 25.55 -16.57 -14.09
C LYS A 108 24.48 -16.55 -13.02
N ALA A 109 24.42 -17.63 -12.24
CA ALA A 109 23.46 -17.79 -11.16
C ALA A 109 24.19 -17.97 -9.82
N TYR A 110 23.72 -17.29 -8.78
CA TYR A 110 24.34 -17.26 -7.46
C TYR A 110 23.36 -17.76 -6.40
N LYS A 111 23.86 -18.45 -5.37
CA LYS A 111 23.04 -18.91 -4.24
C LYS A 111 22.62 -17.75 -3.34
N THR A 112 23.52 -16.78 -3.20
CA THR A 112 23.32 -15.53 -2.48
C THR A 112 23.83 -14.42 -3.38
N ALA A 113 23.05 -13.37 -3.55
CA ALA A 113 23.57 -12.09 -4.00
C ALA A 113 23.68 -11.16 -2.80
N SER A 114 24.46 -10.11 -2.96
CA SER A 114 24.46 -8.97 -2.07
C SER A 114 23.03 -8.45 -1.92
N ASP A 115 22.37 -8.75 -0.79
CA ASP A 115 21.06 -8.18 -0.47
C ASP A 115 21.18 -6.66 -0.63
N ARG A 116 20.21 -6.06 -1.31
CA ARG A 116 20.12 -4.61 -1.44
C ARG A 116 19.30 -4.06 -0.29
N ALA A 117 19.55 -2.81 0.10
CA ALA A 117 18.58 -2.12 0.93
C ALA A 117 17.22 -2.06 0.19
N VAL A 118 16.12 -2.36 0.86
CA VAL A 118 14.80 -2.48 0.23
C VAL A 118 13.69 -2.02 1.14
N VAL A 119 12.65 -1.37 0.59
CA VAL A 119 11.41 -1.10 1.32
C VAL A 119 10.68 -2.42 1.57
N THR A 120 10.56 -2.82 2.83
CA THR A 120 9.86 -4.05 3.25
C THR A 120 8.46 -3.78 3.77
N LYS A 121 8.17 -2.53 4.14
CA LYS A 121 6.86 -2.11 4.65
C LYS A 121 6.55 -0.71 4.17
N LEU A 122 5.30 -0.51 3.78
CA LEU A 122 4.71 0.77 3.43
C LEU A 122 3.29 0.80 3.99
N LEU A 123 2.99 1.83 4.79
CA LEU A 123 1.67 2.13 5.34
C LEU A 123 1.35 3.61 5.13
N PRO A 124 0.15 3.97 4.66
CA PRO A 124 -0.79 3.07 3.98
C PRO A 124 -0.12 2.35 2.81
N ALA A 125 -0.54 1.11 2.53
CA ALA A 125 -0.02 0.39 1.38
C ALA A 125 -0.39 1.13 0.08
N ASP A 126 0.38 0.96 -0.98
CA ASP A 126 0.03 1.57 -2.27
C ASP A 126 -1.36 1.10 -2.74
N GLY A 127 -2.18 2.06 -3.18
CA GLY A 127 -3.57 1.87 -3.57
C GLY A 127 -4.54 1.64 -2.42
N PHE A 128 -4.12 1.77 -1.15
CA PHE A 128 -4.98 1.44 0.00
C PHE A 128 -6.24 2.31 0.03
N GLN A 129 -7.39 1.65 0.12
CA GLN A 129 -8.70 2.26 0.21
C GLN A 129 -9.20 2.13 1.64
N GLY A 130 -9.19 3.23 2.40
CA GLY A 130 -9.71 3.23 3.77
C GLY A 130 -8.74 3.77 4.82
N ALA A 131 -7.79 4.63 4.45
CA ALA A 131 -6.93 5.28 5.42
C ALA A 131 -7.78 6.12 6.41
N GLU A 132 -7.44 6.08 7.69
CA GLU A 132 -8.07 6.99 8.67
C GLU A 132 -7.74 8.46 8.33
N PRO A 133 -8.61 9.43 8.65
CA PRO A 133 -8.33 10.86 8.42
C PRO A 133 -7.01 11.34 9.04
N ALA A 134 -6.57 10.74 10.15
CA ALA A 134 -5.29 11.04 10.79
C ALA A 134 -4.16 10.05 10.42
N ALA A 135 -4.32 9.27 9.34
CA ALA A 135 -3.35 8.27 8.95
C ALA A 135 -1.99 8.91 8.64
N GLY A 136 -0.98 8.56 9.43
CA GLY A 136 0.40 8.85 9.11
C GLY A 136 0.95 7.91 8.05
N VAL A 137 2.08 8.30 7.46
CA VAL A 137 2.88 7.44 6.58
C VAL A 137 3.97 6.76 7.40
N ARG A 138 4.16 5.46 7.20
CA ARG A 138 5.26 4.69 7.78
C ARG A 138 5.86 3.76 6.73
N LEU A 139 7.18 3.88 6.53
CA LEU A 139 7.95 2.96 5.72
C LEU A 139 9.03 2.27 6.56
N THR A 140 9.37 1.05 6.18
CA THR A 140 10.53 0.33 6.72
C THR A 140 11.44 -0.05 5.57
N ILE A 141 12.71 0.34 5.68
CA ILE A 141 13.79 -0.11 4.79
C ILE A 141 14.66 -1.06 5.59
N GLU A 142 14.83 -2.27 5.09
CA GLU A 142 15.82 -3.20 5.59
C GLU A 142 17.09 -3.06 4.77
N ASP A 143 18.21 -2.85 5.45
CA ASP A 143 19.52 -2.93 4.83
C ASP A 143 19.86 -4.37 4.46
N GLY A 144 20.57 -4.50 3.35
CA GLY A 144 21.27 -5.72 3.00
C GLY A 144 22.77 -5.56 3.20
N THR A 145 23.53 -5.98 2.20
CA THR A 145 24.96 -5.67 2.11
C THR A 145 25.22 -4.21 1.72
N THR A 146 24.28 -3.58 1.01
CA THR A 146 24.18 -2.14 0.83
C THR A 146 23.14 -1.58 1.80
N GLN A 147 23.23 -0.30 2.10
CA GLN A 147 22.44 0.34 3.14
C GLN A 147 21.72 1.58 2.60
N LEU A 148 20.70 2.03 3.32
CA LEU A 148 20.23 3.40 3.18
C LEU A 148 21.35 4.38 3.60
N LYS A 149 21.71 5.30 2.71
CA LYS A 149 22.66 6.38 3.00
C LYS A 149 22.03 7.34 4.00
N THR A 150 22.70 7.55 5.13
CA THR A 150 22.23 8.46 6.19
C THR A 150 22.00 9.87 5.64
N GLY A 151 20.84 10.44 5.96
CA GLY A 151 20.46 11.80 5.52
C GLY A 151 19.96 11.90 4.07
N SER A 152 19.82 10.79 3.34
CA SER A 152 19.34 10.81 1.95
C SER A 152 17.81 10.84 1.80
N VAL A 153 17.07 10.53 2.87
CA VAL A 153 15.60 10.39 2.85
C VAL A 153 14.92 11.71 2.51
N ARG A 154 14.08 11.70 1.48
CA ARG A 154 13.16 12.77 1.11
C ARG A 154 11.77 12.19 0.95
N LEU A 155 10.78 12.72 1.67
CA LEU A 155 9.39 12.29 1.58
C LEU A 155 8.55 13.46 1.05
N MET A 156 7.67 13.17 0.09
CA MET A 156 6.67 14.09 -0.42
C MET A 156 5.28 13.49 -0.21
N ILE A 157 4.31 14.34 0.09
CA ILE A 157 2.88 14.02 0.16
C ILE A 157 2.15 15.07 -0.66
N ASP A 158 1.33 14.64 -1.64
CA ASP A 158 0.65 15.52 -2.59
C ASP A 158 1.59 16.55 -3.25
N ASP A 159 2.73 16.04 -3.73
CA ASP A 159 3.83 16.82 -4.31
C ASP A 159 4.47 17.87 -3.37
N VAL A 160 4.11 17.89 -2.09
CA VAL A 160 4.69 18.78 -1.06
C VAL A 160 5.73 18.02 -0.24
N ALA A 161 6.94 18.56 -0.15
CA ALA A 161 7.99 18.00 0.69
C ALA A 161 7.63 18.10 2.19
N VAL A 162 7.77 16.99 2.90
CA VAL A 162 7.52 16.89 4.35
C VAL A 162 8.77 16.39 5.09
N THR A 163 8.84 16.65 6.39
CA THR A 163 9.95 16.20 7.24
C THR A 163 9.55 14.98 8.05
N PRO A 164 9.96 13.75 7.66
CA PRO A 164 9.70 12.55 8.46
C PRO A 164 10.69 12.41 9.63
N SER A 165 10.28 11.67 10.64
CA SER A 165 11.19 11.06 11.61
C SER A 165 11.84 9.82 10.98
N VAL A 166 13.16 9.72 11.07
CA VAL A 166 13.94 8.59 10.55
C VAL A 166 14.74 7.98 11.69
N THR A 167 14.44 6.73 12.05
CA THR A 167 15.12 6.01 13.12
C THR A 167 15.71 4.72 12.58
N LYS A 168 16.90 4.36 13.05
CA LYS A 168 17.59 3.11 12.65
C LYS A 168 17.86 2.25 13.88
N SER A 169 17.53 0.96 13.77
CA SER A 169 17.80 -0.06 14.79
C SER A 169 18.34 -1.31 14.09
N GLY A 170 19.63 -1.60 14.28
CA GLY A 170 20.29 -2.66 13.52
C GLY A 170 20.28 -2.36 12.03
N THR A 171 19.81 -3.31 11.22
CA THR A 171 19.64 -3.19 9.76
C THR A 171 18.35 -2.47 9.37
N THR A 172 17.45 -2.22 10.31
CA THR A 172 16.11 -1.71 10.02
C THR A 172 16.07 -0.19 10.18
N THR A 173 15.71 0.52 9.11
CA THR A 173 15.39 1.95 9.12
C THR A 173 13.88 2.14 9.05
N THR A 174 13.29 2.82 10.05
CA THR A 174 11.87 3.21 10.04
C THR A 174 11.74 4.69 9.74
N ILE A 175 10.94 5.01 8.74
CA ILE A 175 10.58 6.38 8.33
C ILE A 175 9.13 6.57 8.74
N SER A 176 8.81 7.62 9.50
CA SER A 176 7.44 7.89 9.96
C SER A 176 7.13 9.37 9.89
N TRP A 177 5.95 9.70 9.38
CA TRP A 177 5.43 11.05 9.32
C TRP A 177 3.94 11.04 9.64
N ALA A 178 3.48 12.06 10.36
CA ALA A 178 2.06 12.26 10.67
C ALA A 178 1.61 13.59 10.04
N PRO A 179 0.41 13.64 9.46
CA PRO A 179 -0.07 14.87 8.84
C PRO A 179 -0.34 15.93 9.92
N PRO A 180 -0.07 17.22 9.64
CA PRO A 180 -0.30 18.30 10.60
C PRO A 180 -1.80 18.59 10.83
N LEU A 181 -2.65 18.21 9.88
CA LEU A 181 -4.11 18.28 9.92
C LEU A 181 -4.68 16.94 9.45
N GLN A 182 -5.92 16.65 9.84
CA GLN A 182 -6.61 15.48 9.30
C GLN A 182 -6.91 15.68 7.82
N TYR A 183 -6.82 14.60 7.06
CA TYR A 183 -7.29 14.56 5.68
C TYR A 183 -8.81 14.57 5.61
N GLU A 184 -9.33 15.10 4.51
CA GLU A 184 -10.77 15.05 4.23
C GLU A 184 -11.20 13.62 3.92
N PHE A 185 -12.41 13.23 4.33
CA PHE A 185 -12.95 11.92 3.95
C PHE A 185 -13.06 11.78 2.43
N LEU A 186 -12.88 10.56 1.92
CA LEU A 186 -12.94 10.26 0.49
C LEU A 186 -11.93 11.03 -0.39
N SER A 187 -10.94 11.70 0.20
CA SER A 187 -9.85 12.32 -0.56
C SER A 187 -8.82 11.27 -1.00
N ASP A 188 -8.25 11.50 -2.18
CA ASP A 188 -7.14 10.72 -2.72
C ASP A 188 -5.84 11.48 -2.47
N HIS A 189 -4.81 10.75 -2.04
CA HIS A 189 -3.50 11.29 -1.74
C HIS A 189 -2.40 10.51 -2.44
N THR A 190 -1.32 11.22 -2.75
CA THR A 190 -0.09 10.65 -3.31
C THR A 190 1.04 10.79 -2.31
N GLY A 191 1.96 9.83 -2.33
CA GLY A 191 3.20 9.90 -1.58
C GLY A 191 4.37 9.41 -2.43
N ARG A 192 5.53 10.01 -2.19
CA ARG A 192 6.79 9.66 -2.86
C ARG A 192 7.91 9.65 -1.85
N LEU A 193 8.51 8.49 -1.65
CA LEU A 193 9.77 8.37 -0.92
C LEU A 193 10.93 8.33 -1.92
N VAL A 194 11.92 9.20 -1.72
CA VAL A 194 13.22 9.12 -2.41
C VAL A 194 14.32 8.87 -1.38
N TRP A 195 15.22 7.94 -1.67
CA TRP A 195 16.36 7.63 -0.81
C TRP A 195 17.56 7.17 -1.64
N THR A 196 18.76 7.29 -1.08
CA THR A 196 20.00 6.86 -1.75
C THR A 196 20.53 5.60 -1.09
N GLU A 197 20.83 4.60 -1.90
CA GLU A 197 21.50 3.36 -1.51
C GLU A 197 23.03 3.52 -1.60
N THR A 198 23.76 2.94 -0.66
CA THR A 198 25.24 2.97 -0.62
C THR A 198 25.90 2.02 -1.63
N THR A 199 25.31 1.81 -2.80
CA THR A 199 25.96 1.15 -3.94
C THR A 199 27.15 1.97 -4.44
N ASN A 200 27.96 1.38 -5.33
CA ASN A 200 29.08 2.08 -5.96
C ASN A 200 29.02 1.92 -7.50
N PRO A 201 28.63 2.96 -8.26
CA PRO A 201 28.20 4.28 -7.80
C PRO A 201 26.90 4.22 -6.99
N GLU A 202 26.65 5.24 -6.17
CA GLU A 202 25.41 5.34 -5.38
C GLU A 202 24.18 5.32 -6.30
N THR A 203 23.14 4.61 -5.87
CA THR A 203 21.88 4.46 -6.59
C THR A 203 20.79 5.22 -5.85
N GLU A 204 20.02 6.02 -6.57
CA GLU A 204 18.85 6.70 -6.02
C GLU A 204 17.59 5.89 -6.34
N TRP A 205 16.75 5.69 -5.33
CA TRP A 205 15.50 4.96 -5.43
C TRP A 205 14.33 5.88 -5.22
N THR A 206 13.25 5.62 -5.96
CA THR A 206 11.97 6.29 -5.82
C THR A 206 10.89 5.23 -5.60
N GLU A 207 10.09 5.44 -4.56
CA GLU A 207 8.94 4.60 -4.21
C GLU A 207 7.70 5.49 -4.16
N ASP A 208 6.88 5.37 -5.20
CA ASP A 208 5.62 6.10 -5.33
C ASP A 208 4.48 5.25 -4.78
N PHE A 209 3.53 5.90 -4.10
CA PHE A 209 2.36 5.25 -3.56
C PHE A 209 1.15 6.17 -3.52
N THR A 210 -0.02 5.56 -3.45
CA THR A 210 -1.31 6.26 -3.36
C THR A 210 -2.13 5.69 -2.20
N PHE A 211 -3.01 6.50 -1.63
CA PHE A 211 -4.02 6.03 -0.68
C PHE A 211 -5.26 6.92 -0.71
N ARG A 212 -6.41 6.33 -0.38
CA ARG A 212 -7.67 7.04 -0.24
C ARG A 212 -8.13 7.00 1.21
N VAL A 213 -8.53 8.16 1.72
CA VAL A 213 -9.15 8.27 3.04
C VAL A 213 -10.51 7.59 3.01
N ARG A 214 -10.81 6.82 4.06
CA ARG A 214 -12.08 6.10 4.17
C ARG A 214 -13.28 7.02 4.01
N ASP A 215 -14.42 6.40 3.74
CA ASP A 215 -15.70 7.05 3.98
C ASP A 215 -15.96 7.14 5.49
N VAL A 216 -16.93 7.98 5.85
CA VAL A 216 -17.43 8.14 7.22
C VAL A 216 -18.01 6.82 7.78
N ASP A 217 -18.30 5.83 6.93
CA ASP A 217 -18.97 4.56 7.30
C ASP A 217 -18.08 3.44 7.88
N GLY A 218 -16.93 3.80 8.44
CA GLY A 218 -16.22 2.97 9.43
C GLY A 218 -16.66 3.35 10.83
N THR A 219 -17.76 2.75 11.31
CA THR A 219 -18.52 3.06 12.54
C THR A 219 -19.00 4.50 12.64
N LYS A 220 -20.25 4.75 12.21
CA LYS A 220 -21.04 5.91 12.62
C LYS A 220 -21.17 5.89 14.14
N ASP A 221 -20.29 6.60 14.84
CA ASP A 221 -20.67 7.04 16.18
C ASP A 221 -21.88 7.97 16.00
N PRO A 222 -23.03 7.69 16.64
CA PRO A 222 -24.18 8.57 16.55
C PRO A 222 -23.78 9.98 17.02
N ALA A 223 -24.40 11.01 16.46
CA ALA A 223 -24.18 12.39 16.91
C ALA A 223 -24.33 12.46 18.44
N VAL A 224 -23.22 12.73 19.14
CA VAL A 224 -23.22 12.85 20.61
C VAL A 224 -23.60 14.27 20.96
N LEU A 225 -24.61 14.42 21.82
CA LEU A 225 -25.00 15.70 22.40
C LEU A 225 -23.84 16.22 23.26
N LEU A 226 -23.14 17.27 22.81
CA LEU A 226 -21.94 17.78 23.49
C LEU A 226 -22.25 18.65 24.72
N SER A 227 -23.48 19.17 24.82
CA SER A 227 -23.95 19.94 25.98
C SER A 227 -25.47 19.94 26.10
N LEU A 228 -25.97 19.87 27.33
CA LEU A 228 -27.33 20.32 27.66
C LEU A 228 -27.28 21.83 27.97
N PRO A 229 -28.35 22.59 27.70
CA PRO A 229 -28.42 24.01 28.06
C PRO A 229 -28.17 24.19 29.55
N ALA A 230 -27.36 25.18 29.92
CA ALA A 230 -27.27 25.62 31.30
C ALA A 230 -28.63 26.22 31.70
N ASP A 231 -29.14 25.79 32.86
CA ASP A 231 -30.36 26.33 33.46
C ASP A 231 -30.06 27.75 33.99
N GLU A 232 -29.97 28.74 33.08
CA GLU A 232 -30.09 30.13 33.48
C GLU A 232 -31.58 30.47 33.55
N MET A 233 -32.16 30.08 34.69
CA MET A 233 -33.49 30.44 35.17
C MET A 233 -33.71 31.96 35.10
N LEU A 234 -34.15 32.49 33.97
CA LEU A 234 -34.95 33.72 33.90
C LEU A 234 -35.96 33.64 32.74
N ALA A 235 -37.21 33.93 33.10
CA ALA A 235 -38.37 33.98 32.22
C ALA A 235 -38.21 35.00 31.07
N ASP A 236 -38.90 34.70 29.97
CA ASP A 236 -38.91 35.36 28.65
C ASP A 236 -37.66 35.12 27.77
N GLY A 237 -37.80 34.16 26.85
CA GLY A 237 -36.87 33.92 25.74
C GLY A 237 -35.88 32.79 26.00
N VAL A 238 -36.36 31.55 26.04
CA VAL A 238 -35.46 30.38 26.10
C VAL A 238 -34.85 30.18 24.71
N VAL A 239 -33.57 30.56 24.58
CA VAL A 239 -32.73 30.20 23.44
C VAL A 239 -31.96 28.94 23.82
N LEU A 240 -32.40 27.78 23.34
CA LEU A 240 -31.67 26.54 23.50
C LEU A 240 -30.59 26.49 22.41
N VAL A 241 -29.33 26.36 22.82
CA VAL A 241 -28.20 26.20 21.90
C VAL A 241 -27.58 24.82 22.11
N TRP A 242 -27.61 24.01 21.06
CA TRP A 242 -26.86 22.76 21.01
C TRP A 242 -25.66 22.92 20.09
N SER A 243 -24.54 22.29 20.48
CA SER A 243 -23.41 22.10 19.58
C SER A 243 -23.36 20.64 19.13
N ILE A 244 -23.22 20.45 17.82
CA ILE A 244 -23.09 19.12 17.19
C ILE A 244 -21.70 19.06 16.55
N GLY A 245 -20.96 17.98 16.83
CA GLY A 245 -19.63 17.75 16.26
C GLY A 245 -19.68 17.53 14.75
N LYS A 246 -18.75 18.16 14.02
CA LYS A 246 -18.71 18.20 12.54
C LYS A 246 -18.13 16.92 11.91
N TYR A 247 -18.60 15.75 12.33
CA TYR A 247 -18.08 14.46 11.85
C TYR A 247 -19.14 13.60 11.17
N ALA A 248 -20.01 14.21 10.35
CA ALA A 248 -20.75 13.56 9.25
C ALA A 248 -21.78 14.55 8.69
N THR A 249 -21.71 14.85 7.39
CA THR A 249 -22.72 15.56 6.58
C THR A 249 -23.02 17.02 6.95
N GLN A 250 -23.24 17.81 5.90
CA GLN A 250 -24.02 19.04 5.95
C GLN A 250 -25.34 18.73 6.68
N LEU A 251 -25.50 19.18 7.92
CA LEU A 251 -26.77 19.05 8.64
C LEU A 251 -27.86 19.67 7.79
N ASN A 252 -28.83 18.87 7.32
CA ASN A 252 -30.01 19.43 6.67
C ASN A 252 -30.88 20.07 7.77
N PRO A 253 -31.01 21.41 7.83
CA PRO A 253 -31.80 22.04 8.88
C PRO A 253 -33.27 21.59 8.85
N ALA A 254 -33.77 21.19 7.67
CA ALA A 254 -35.14 20.71 7.50
C ALA A 254 -35.40 19.30 8.06
N SER A 255 -34.35 18.54 8.40
CA SER A 255 -34.50 17.22 9.04
C SER A 255 -34.41 17.25 10.56
N LEU A 256 -34.19 18.42 11.17
CA LEU A 256 -34.19 18.57 12.62
C LEU A 256 -35.62 18.45 13.16
N GLN A 257 -35.84 17.47 14.03
CA GLN A 257 -37.09 17.30 14.76
C GLN A 257 -36.84 17.52 16.25
N ILE A 258 -37.66 18.36 16.87
CA ILE A 258 -37.59 18.63 18.30
C ILE A 258 -38.95 18.28 18.89
N GLN A 259 -38.94 17.54 19.98
CA GLN A 259 -40.14 17.21 20.73
C GLN A 259 -40.06 17.82 22.13
N VAL A 260 -41.15 18.45 22.55
CA VAL A 260 -41.37 18.86 23.95
C VAL A 260 -42.64 18.15 24.41
N ASP A 261 -42.55 17.44 25.54
CA ASP A 261 -43.64 16.62 26.09
C ASP A 261 -44.26 15.63 25.09
N GLY A 262 -43.43 15.07 24.22
CA GLY A 262 -43.85 14.13 23.17
C GLY A 262 -44.52 14.77 21.95
N ASN A 263 -44.61 16.11 21.89
CA ASN A 263 -45.18 16.84 20.76
C ASN A 263 -44.08 17.48 19.92
N ASN A 264 -44.15 17.31 18.60
CA ASN A 264 -43.24 17.97 17.67
C ASN A 264 -43.41 19.50 17.74
N VAL A 265 -42.31 20.21 17.96
CA VAL A 265 -42.25 21.67 17.93
C VAL A 265 -41.68 22.11 16.58
N THR A 266 -42.33 23.08 15.94
CA THR A 266 -41.77 23.71 14.74
C THR A 266 -40.68 24.68 15.17
N ALA A 267 -39.42 24.24 15.11
CA ALA A 267 -38.30 25.09 15.45
C ALA A 267 -38.08 26.16 14.37
N GLN A 268 -37.91 27.43 14.77
CA GLN A 268 -37.09 28.36 13.97
C GLN A 268 -35.63 27.97 14.20
N ALA A 269 -35.20 26.87 13.58
CA ALA A 269 -33.84 26.39 13.68
C ALA A 269 -32.94 27.25 12.78
N ALA A 270 -32.15 28.13 13.39
CA ALA A 270 -31.02 28.73 12.69
C ALA A 270 -29.81 27.81 12.84
N VAL A 271 -29.20 27.44 11.72
CA VAL A 271 -27.92 26.72 11.71
C VAL A 271 -26.84 27.73 11.40
N THR A 272 -25.95 27.96 12.36
CA THR A 272 -24.69 28.68 12.12
C THR A 272 -23.52 27.71 12.25
N GLU A 273 -22.41 28.01 11.59
CA GLU A 273 -21.23 27.14 11.57
C GLU A 273 -19.95 27.91 11.91
N ASP A 274 -19.04 27.24 12.59
CA ASP A 274 -17.63 27.64 12.65
C ASP A 274 -16.74 26.55 12.02
N ALA A 275 -15.41 26.74 12.07
CA ALA A 275 -14.47 25.78 11.50
C ALA A 275 -14.57 24.36 12.10
N THR A 276 -15.15 24.22 13.28
CA THR A 276 -15.13 23.01 14.13
C THR A 276 -16.52 22.51 14.56
N ARG A 277 -17.59 23.31 14.46
CA ARG A 277 -18.92 23.01 15.02
C ARG A 277 -20.07 23.54 14.18
N HIS A 278 -21.21 22.84 14.27
CA HIS A 278 -22.52 23.40 13.94
C HIS A 278 -23.24 23.83 15.22
N TYR A 279 -23.89 24.99 15.16
CA TYR A 279 -24.75 25.51 16.22
C TYR A 279 -26.19 25.47 15.75
N VAL A 280 -27.05 24.80 16.52
CA VAL A 280 -28.50 24.80 16.32
C VAL A 280 -29.09 25.72 17.37
N THR A 281 -29.71 26.81 16.92
CA THR A 281 -30.43 27.75 17.79
C THR A 281 -31.93 27.52 17.66
N VAL A 282 -32.63 27.38 18.77
CA VAL A 282 -34.10 27.28 18.78
C VAL A 282 -34.67 28.38 19.64
N ASP A 283 -35.48 29.22 18.99
CA ASP A 283 -36.23 30.28 19.63
C ASP A 283 -37.63 29.77 20.00
N LEU A 284 -37.91 29.74 21.30
CA LEU A 284 -39.19 29.33 21.87
C LEU A 284 -40.02 30.51 22.38
N SER A 285 -39.61 31.76 22.14
CA SER A 285 -40.20 33.00 22.70
C SER A 285 -41.69 33.21 22.43
N GLY A 286 -42.30 32.47 21.48
CA GLY A 286 -43.74 32.48 21.19
C GLY A 286 -44.51 31.25 21.66
N THR A 287 -43.89 30.32 22.40
CA THR A 287 -44.47 29.02 22.73
C THR A 287 -45.00 29.02 24.16
N THR A 288 -46.32 28.90 24.33
CA THR A 288 -46.92 28.63 25.64
C THR A 288 -46.84 27.13 25.94
N PHE A 289 -46.05 26.75 26.95
CA PHE A 289 -46.05 25.38 27.47
C PHE A 289 -47.23 25.19 28.43
N ASN A 290 -47.88 24.02 28.36
CA ASN A 290 -48.87 23.66 29.37
C ASN A 290 -48.14 23.43 30.70
N ALA A 291 -48.71 23.91 31.81
CA ALA A 291 -48.15 23.64 33.12
C ALA A 291 -48.17 22.13 33.40
N GLY A 292 -46.99 21.52 33.55
CA GLY A 292 -46.78 20.12 33.87
C GLY A 292 -45.45 19.93 34.58
#